data_AF-A0A2U8HAX6-F1
#
_entry.id   AF-A0A2U8HAX6-F1
#
_cell.length_a   1.000
_cell.length_b   1.000
_cell.length_c   1.000
_cell.angle_alpha   90.00
_cell.angle_beta   90.00
_cell.angle_gamma   90.00
#
_symmetry.space_group_name_H-M   'P 1'
#
loop_
_entity.id
_entity.type
_entity.pdbx_description
1 polymer ?
#
loop_
_entity_poly.entity_id
_entity_poly.type
_entity_poly.pdbx_seq_one_letter_code
_entity_poly.pdbx_strand_id
1 'polypeptide(L)'
;MQVELPSYAASVCASGAADVAALIGETAAAHPWLEVTEPLPFDLLLFRRGSYAQHLGICVDRHWMLHMDRTGSKLARLADSYWVSRSLGAWRHAEVRNG
;
A
#
# COMPACT_ATOMS: atom_id res chain seq x y z
N MET A 1 3.33 6.84 -28.02
CA MET A 1 3.96 6.02 -26.97
C MET A 1 2.91 5.06 -26.47
N GLN A 2 3.10 3.76 -26.69
CA GLN A 2 2.11 2.72 -26.41
C GLN A 2 2.65 1.89 -25.24
N VAL A 3 1.95 1.88 -24.12
CA VAL A 3 2.28 1.03 -22.97
C VAL A 3 1.56 -0.29 -23.20
N GLU A 4 2.30 -1.38 -23.39
CA GLU A 4 1.69 -2.71 -23.38
C GLU A 4 1.25 -3.03 -21.96
N LEU A 5 -0.05 -3.30 -21.80
CA LEU A 5 -0.60 -3.78 -20.54
C LEU A 5 -0.56 -5.31 -20.51
N PRO A 6 -0.22 -5.93 -19.36
CA PRO A 6 -0.30 -7.37 -19.21
C PRO A 6 -1.74 -7.85 -19.44
N SER A 7 -1.89 -9.07 -19.99
CA SER A 7 -3.19 -9.71 -20.05
C SER A 7 -3.69 -10.04 -18.63
N TYR A 8 -4.73 -9.35 -18.17
CA TYR A 8 -5.40 -9.61 -16.88
C TYR A 8 -6.37 -10.80 -16.93
N ALA A 9 -6.45 -11.51 -18.07
CA ALA A 9 -7.32 -12.67 -18.24
C ALA A 9 -6.75 -13.96 -17.61
N ALA A 10 -5.47 -13.97 -17.23
CA ALA A 10 -4.84 -15.08 -16.53
C ALA A 10 -4.78 -14.84 -15.00
N SER A 11 -4.78 -15.92 -14.22
CA SER A 11 -4.51 -15.93 -12.78
C SER A 11 -3.33 -15.02 -12.43
N VAL A 12 -3.45 -14.28 -11.32
CA VAL A 12 -2.44 -13.33 -10.81
C VAL A 12 -1.06 -13.99 -10.81
N CYS A 13 -0.27 -13.68 -11.85
CA CYS A 13 1.04 -14.29 -12.03
C CYS A 13 1.99 -13.76 -10.94
N ALA A 14 2.91 -14.60 -10.46
CA ALA A 14 3.89 -14.17 -9.45
C ALA A 14 4.75 -12.99 -9.94
N SER A 15 4.90 -12.81 -11.27
CA SER A 15 5.54 -11.63 -11.87
C SER A 15 4.83 -10.33 -11.50
N GLY A 16 3.49 -10.33 -11.41
CA GLY A 16 2.72 -9.12 -11.11
C GLY A 16 3.01 -8.55 -9.72
N ALA A 17 3.39 -9.39 -8.76
CA ALA A 17 3.79 -8.94 -7.42
C ALA A 17 5.11 -8.16 -7.42
N ALA A 18 6.08 -8.60 -8.23
CA ALA A 18 7.37 -7.94 -8.39
C ALA A 18 7.20 -6.62 -9.17
N ASP A 19 6.41 -6.63 -10.24
CA ASP A 19 6.12 -5.44 -11.05
C ASP A 19 5.41 -4.36 -10.23
N VAL A 20 4.40 -4.75 -9.44
CA VAL A 20 3.70 -3.83 -8.52
C VAL A 20 4.66 -3.28 -7.46
N ALA A 21 5.53 -4.12 -6.89
CA ALA A 21 6.49 -3.65 -5.89
C ALA A 21 7.54 -2.69 -6.48
N ALA A 22 7.97 -2.91 -7.72
CA ALA A 22 8.85 -1.98 -8.44
C ALA A 22 8.17 -0.63 -8.65
N LEU A 23 6.93 -0.62 -9.17
CA LEU A 23 6.16 0.61 -9.37
C LEU A 23 5.92 1.38 -8.07
N ILE A 24 5.60 0.68 -6.99
CA ILE A 24 5.45 1.29 -5.66
C ILE A 24 6.77 1.89 -5.19
N GLY A 25 7.88 1.16 -5.32
CA GLY A 25 9.21 1.64 -4.90
C GLY A 25 9.63 2.91 -5.62
N GLU A 26 9.43 2.97 -6.95
CA GLU A 26 9.70 4.17 -7.75
C GLU A 26 8.82 5.35 -7.33
N THR A 27 7.53 5.10 -7.11
CA THR A 27 6.55 6.15 -6.80
C THR A 27 6.71 6.67 -5.36
N ALA A 28 7.03 5.79 -4.40
CA ALA A 28 7.19 6.14 -2.99
C ALA A 28 8.43 7.03 -2.73
N ALA A 29 9.42 6.99 -3.63
CA ALA A 29 10.61 7.82 -3.58
C ALA A 29 10.43 9.19 -4.26
N ALA A 30 9.25 9.48 -4.79
CA ALA A 30 8.98 10.66 -5.60
C ALA A 30 7.76 11.46 -5.12
N HIS A 31 7.80 12.77 -5.37
CA HIS A 31 6.62 13.62 -5.25
C HIS A 31 5.50 13.08 -6.18
N PRO A 32 4.22 13.04 -5.76
CA PRO A 32 3.59 13.75 -4.63
C PRO A 32 3.53 12.99 -3.30
N TRP A 33 4.22 11.86 -3.16
CA TRP A 33 4.17 11.08 -1.92
C TRP A 33 5.26 11.51 -0.96
N LEU A 34 4.86 11.84 0.26
CA LEU A 34 5.75 12.27 1.34
C LEU A 34 5.70 11.21 2.44
N GLU A 35 6.85 10.65 2.79
CA GLU A 35 6.93 9.72 3.93
C GLU A 35 6.59 10.45 5.24
N VAL A 36 5.82 9.81 6.11
CA VAL A 36 5.38 10.36 7.40
C VAL A 36 5.59 9.35 8.53
N THR A 37 5.97 9.84 9.70
CA THR A 37 6.16 9.02 10.91
C THR A 37 4.88 8.89 11.75
N GLU A 38 3.98 9.88 11.64
CA GLU A 38 2.71 9.93 12.36
C GLU A 38 1.56 9.96 11.33
N PRO A 39 1.04 8.78 10.95
CA PRO A 39 -0.02 8.71 9.96
C PRO A 39 -1.32 9.29 10.50
N LEU A 40 -1.96 10.11 9.68
CA LEU A 40 -3.29 10.67 9.87
C LEU A 40 -4.31 9.89 9.03
N PRO A 41 -5.62 10.08 9.26
CA PRO A 41 -6.64 9.52 8.38
C PRO A 41 -6.33 9.84 6.91
N PHE A 42 -6.56 8.86 6.04
CA PHE A 42 -6.29 8.88 4.60
C PHE A 42 -4.83 8.76 4.14
N ASP A 43 -3.86 8.74 5.06
CA ASP A 43 -2.49 8.38 4.69
C ASP A 43 -2.42 6.91 4.26
N LEU A 44 -1.52 6.62 3.32
CA LEU A 44 -1.26 5.25 2.87
C LEU A 44 -0.25 4.58 3.79
N LEU A 45 -0.51 3.32 4.10
CA LEU A 45 0.35 2.45 4.89
C LEU A 45 0.86 1.34 3.98
N LEU A 46 2.17 1.17 3.86
CA LEU A 46 2.76 0.14 3.00
C LEU A 46 3.20 -1.06 3.82
N PHE A 47 2.91 -2.24 3.30
CA PHE A 47 3.25 -3.51 3.92
C PHE A 47 3.88 -4.48 2.91
N ARG A 48 4.71 -5.38 3.43
CA ARG A 48 5.16 -6.56 2.69
C ARG A 48 4.05 -7.61 2.61
N ARG A 49 3.90 -8.23 1.45
CA ARG A 49 3.14 -9.46 1.25
C ARG A 49 4.01 -10.49 0.53
N GLY A 50 4.34 -11.57 1.24
CA GLY A 50 5.49 -12.39 0.87
C GLY A 50 6.77 -11.54 0.97
N SER A 51 7.62 -11.61 -0.05
CA SER A 51 8.87 -10.84 -0.11
C SER A 51 8.72 -9.42 -0.68
N TYR A 52 7.53 -9.03 -1.14
CA TYR A 52 7.33 -7.83 -1.95
C TYR A 52 6.57 -6.73 -1.20
N ALA A 53 6.98 -5.48 -1.39
CA ALA A 53 6.30 -4.28 -0.91
C ALA A 53 5.11 -3.94 -1.83
N GLN A 54 3.98 -4.61 -1.62
CA GLN A 54 2.86 -4.59 -2.58
C GLN A 54 1.48 -4.52 -1.93
N HIS A 55 1.41 -4.41 -0.61
CA HIS A 55 0.15 -4.39 0.11
C HIS A 55 -0.06 -3.02 0.75
N LEU A 56 -1.15 -2.36 0.39
CA LEU A 56 -1.51 -1.04 0.91
C LEU A 56 -2.68 -1.15 1.89
N GLY A 57 -2.63 -0.32 2.93
CA GLY A 57 -3.78 0.06 3.74
C GLY A 57 -3.97 1.57 3.69
N ILE A 58 -5.19 2.03 3.95
CA ILE A 58 -5.51 3.43 4.19
C ILE A 58 -5.68 3.59 5.70
N CYS A 59 -4.91 4.50 6.31
CA CYS A 59 -5.03 4.84 7.71
C CYS A 59 -6.44 5.39 7.98
N VAL A 60 -7.14 4.80 8.94
CA VAL A 60 -8.45 5.29 9.40
C VAL A 60 -8.25 6.14 10.65
N ASP A 61 -7.45 5.64 11.59
CA ASP A 61 -6.99 6.33 12.79
C ASP A 61 -5.70 5.66 13.31
N ARG A 62 -5.26 6.04 14.52
CA ARG A 62 -4.05 5.50 15.15
C ARG A 62 -4.07 3.99 15.43
N HIS A 63 -5.23 3.35 15.35
CA HIS A 63 -5.44 1.93 15.67
C HIS A 63 -5.83 1.11 14.45
N TRP A 64 -6.52 1.71 13.48
CA TRP A 64 -7.17 0.99 12.39
C TRP A 64 -6.72 1.44 11.01
N MET A 65 -6.72 0.48 10.10
CA MET A 65 -6.65 0.74 8.66
C MET A 65 -7.79 0.05 7.93
N LEU A 66 -8.18 0.62 6.79
CA LEU A 66 -9.00 0.00 5.77
C LEU A 66 -8.07 -0.58 4.69
N HIS A 67 -8.24 -1.85 4.33
CA HIS A 67 -7.45 -2.48 3.28
C HIS A 67 -8.28 -3.46 2.45
N MET A 68 -7.75 -3.89 1.31
CA MET A 68 -8.34 -4.97 0.51
C MET A 68 -7.60 -6.29 0.78
N ASP A 69 -8.33 -7.33 1.23
CA ASP A 69 -7.80 -8.69 1.31
C ASP A 69 -8.27 -9.55 0.12
N ARG A 70 -8.10 -10.88 0.18
CA ARG A 70 -8.55 -11.78 -0.91
C ARG A 70 -10.07 -11.91 -1.03
N THR A 71 -10.79 -11.58 0.03
CA THR A 71 -12.24 -11.74 0.22
C THR A 71 -13.01 -10.42 0.20
N GLY A 72 -12.33 -9.28 0.26
CA GLY A 72 -12.94 -7.95 0.11
C GLY A 72 -12.26 -6.88 0.97
N SER A 73 -12.95 -5.74 1.10
CA SER A 73 -12.51 -4.64 1.96
C SER A 73 -12.71 -4.98 3.43
N LYS A 74 -11.72 -4.69 4.27
CA LYS A 74 -11.73 -4.98 5.71
C LYS A 74 -11.07 -3.89 6.53
N LEU A 75 -11.54 -3.76 7.77
CA LEU A 75 -10.81 -3.05 8.82
C LEU A 75 -9.84 -4.01 9.50
N ALA A 76 -8.64 -3.53 9.80
CA ALA A 76 -7.63 -4.29 10.51
C ALA A 76 -6.94 -3.43 11.57
N ARG A 77 -6.55 -4.03 12.70
CA ARG A 77 -5.82 -3.33 13.76
C ARG A 77 -4.34 -3.25 13.40
N LEU A 78 -3.79 -2.05 13.42
CA LEU A 78 -2.36 -1.81 13.14
C LEU A 78 -1.43 -2.52 14.12
N ALA A 79 -1.89 -2.69 15.36
CA ALA A 79 -1.13 -3.34 16.42
C ALA A 79 -1.07 -4.87 16.31
N ASP A 80 -1.82 -5.51 15.40
CA ASP A 80 -1.73 -6.95 15.24
C ASP A 80 -0.34 -7.33 14.74
N SER A 81 0.28 -8.34 15.37
CA SER A 81 1.66 -8.76 15.08
C SER A 81 1.90 -9.08 13.60
N TYR A 82 0.86 -9.53 12.91
CA TYR A 82 0.87 -9.75 11.47
C TYR A 82 1.21 -8.47 10.68
N TRP A 83 0.60 -7.33 11.02
CA TRP A 83 0.82 -6.05 10.34
C TRP A 83 2.10 -5.37 10.80
N VAL A 84 2.38 -5.41 12.12
CA VAL A 84 3.61 -4.84 12.70
C VAL A 84 4.86 -5.43 12.03
N SER A 85 4.92 -6.75 11.88
CA SER A 85 6.07 -7.43 11.25
C SER A 85 6.23 -7.18 9.75
N ARG A 86 5.22 -6.61 9.09
CA ARG A 86 5.18 -6.37 7.64
C ARG A 86 5.20 -4.89 7.27
N SER A 87 5.03 -4.00 8.23
CA SER A 87 5.00 -2.55 8.01
C SER A 87 6.32 -2.06 7.41
N LEU A 88 6.21 -1.20 6.40
CA LEU A 88 7.34 -0.54 5.74
C LEU A 88 7.37 0.96 5.97
N GLY A 89 6.26 1.56 6.37
CA GLY A 89 6.14 3.00 6.59
C GLY A 89 4.75 3.52 6.26
N ALA A 90 4.63 4.84 6.25
CA ALA A 90 3.42 5.55 5.87
C ALA A 90 3.75 6.73 4.94
N TRP A 91 2.84 7.03 4.02
CA TRP A 91 2.98 8.10 3.03
C TRP A 91 1.72 8.94 2.95
N ARG A 92 1.91 10.25 2.89
CA ARG A 92 0.86 11.23 2.64
C ARG A 92 0.97 11.77 1.23
N HIS A 93 -0.16 11.81 0.51
CA HIS A 93 -0.22 12.52 -0.76
C HIS A 93 -0.20 14.04 -0.49
N ALA A 94 0.61 14.80 -1.23
CA ALA A 94 0.76 16.25 -1.03
C ALA A 94 -0.57 17.03 -1.15
N GLU A 95 -1.54 16.48 -1.90
CA GLU A 95 -2.85 17.10 -2.10
C GLU A 95 -3.95 16.59 -1.15
N VAL A 96 -3.63 15.64 -0.26
CA VAL A 96 -4.62 15.15 0.69
C VAL A 96 -5.02 16.29 1.62
N ARG A 97 -6.32 16.55 1.71
CA ARG A 97 -6.90 17.54 2.62
C ARG A 97 -7.43 16.82 3.84
N ASN A 98 -6.65 16.84 4.91
CA ASN A 98 -7.14 16.43 6.22
C ASN A 98 -7.92 17.62 6.78
N GLY A 99 -9.23 17.42 6.98
CA GLY A 99 -10.17 18.45 7.45
C GLY A 99 -9.86 18.94 8.87
#